data_AF-A0A922LJF0-F1
#
_entry.id   AF-A0A922LJF0-F1
#
_cell.length_a   1.000
_cell.length_b   1.000
_cell.length_c   1.000
_cell.angle_alpha   90.00
_cell.angle_beta   90.00
_cell.angle_gamma   90.00
#
_symmetry.space_group_name_H-M   'P 1'
#
loop_
_entity.id
_entity.type
_entity.pdbx_description
1 polymer ?
#
loop_
_entity_poly.entity_id
_entity_poly.type
_entity_poly.pdbx_seq_one_letter_code
_entity_poly.pdbx_strand_id
1 'polypeptide(L)'
;MSANSSELPINVESLAEDRDLANKMKRTDFEELCSDLLQRFQMLFTKCLDVAKLKTEDVHSVELIGGSSRIPMIKNVVASVFKQEGKTSLNADEAVARGCAFQAAICSPAFKVKDFTVIEQCLYPIIIQFDQEEGSEQCMQTEEIDGTLTTQGKNMCIEVFPFLHPIPSSRQIVLLRHGVFTLEARYANKDSLPNQNIVIGTFRIGDASQVFTEPRKIKLKMRMNTHGIFNISQAQLIEEYEKEVEVSVSEDNPVVDGPPNSEQEVTTASNGDTESQNPPVDSNQTNMQDSTSPKKKTVMKKKKFTKYHDLSIEVSNMQFTTKQLNEFCEIGVCYTFSRV
;
A
#
# COMPACT_ATOMS: atom_id res chain seq x y z
N MET A 1 29.18 9.25 28.92
CA MET A 1 30.02 10.27 28.25
C MET A 1 29.23 11.29 27.41
N SER A 2 27.90 11.21 27.33
CA SER A 2 27.11 12.16 26.53
C SER A 2 27.02 13.57 27.13
N ALA A 3 26.95 13.70 28.46
CA ALA A 3 26.93 15.00 29.14
C ALA A 3 28.35 15.54 29.38
N ASN A 4 29.20 14.77 30.05
CA ASN A 4 30.55 15.20 30.43
C ASN A 4 31.57 14.81 29.35
N SER A 5 32.44 15.75 28.97
CA SER A 5 33.57 15.54 28.04
C SER A 5 34.86 15.13 28.75
N SER A 6 34.90 15.29 30.07
CA SER A 6 36.03 14.87 30.91
C SER A 6 36.11 13.36 31.06
N GLU A 7 37.25 12.89 31.56
CA GLU A 7 37.49 11.51 31.91
C GLU A 7 36.48 11.03 32.98
N LEU A 8 35.79 9.91 32.71
CA LEU A 8 34.81 9.32 33.61
C LEU A 8 35.36 8.01 34.20
N PRO A 9 35.19 7.76 35.51
CA PRO A 9 35.60 6.51 36.12
C PRO A 9 34.68 5.35 35.71
N ILE A 10 35.28 4.17 35.52
CA ILE A 10 34.63 2.88 35.31
C ILE A 10 35.12 1.97 36.43
N ASN A 11 34.29 1.79 37.45
CA ASN A 11 34.61 0.96 38.61
C ASN A 11 33.62 -0.19 38.69
N VAL A 12 34.14 -1.42 38.80
CA VAL A 12 33.34 -2.65 38.99
C VAL A 12 34.01 -3.48 40.07
N GLU A 13 33.32 -3.69 41.18
CA GLU A 13 33.81 -4.48 42.30
C GLU A 13 33.74 -5.99 41.98
N SER A 14 34.73 -6.76 42.45
CA SER A 14 34.80 -8.22 42.34
C SER A 14 34.50 -8.74 40.93
N LEU A 15 35.09 -8.11 39.91
CA LEU A 15 34.85 -8.45 38.50
C LEU A 15 35.26 -9.89 38.17
N ALA A 16 36.42 -10.34 38.67
CA ALA A 16 36.90 -11.70 38.50
C ALA A 16 37.92 -12.06 39.59
N GLU A 17 37.83 -13.28 40.13
CA GLU A 17 38.75 -13.80 41.16
C GLU A 17 38.91 -12.85 42.37
N ASP A 18 37.81 -12.27 42.84
CA ASP A 18 37.78 -11.26 43.91
C ASP A 18 38.65 -10.01 43.61
N ARG A 19 38.88 -9.69 42.33
CA ARG A 19 39.60 -8.49 41.90
C ARG A 19 38.65 -7.40 41.41
N ASP A 20 38.88 -6.20 41.92
CA ASP A 20 38.16 -5.00 41.48
C ASP A 20 38.76 -4.44 40.18
N LEU A 21 37.89 -3.98 39.28
CA LEU A 21 38.27 -3.17 38.13
C LEU A 21 38.09 -1.69 38.50
N ALA A 22 39.17 -0.92 38.43
CA ALA A 22 39.12 0.54 38.50
C ALA A 22 39.83 1.10 37.28
N ASN A 23 39.06 1.66 36.35
CA ASN A 23 39.57 2.25 35.12
C ASN A 23 38.89 3.60 34.85
N LYS A 24 39.26 4.27 33.77
CA LYS A 24 38.64 5.50 33.33
C LYS A 24 38.56 5.55 31.81
N MET A 25 37.63 6.33 31.29
CA MET A 25 37.44 6.49 29.84
C MET A 25 37.13 7.94 29.51
N LYS A 26 37.77 8.47 28.48
CA LYS A 26 37.45 9.78 27.91
C LYS A 26 36.44 9.62 26.77
N ARG A 27 35.71 10.70 26.48
CA ARG A 27 34.79 10.73 25.34
C ARG A 27 35.52 10.42 24.02
N THR A 28 36.72 10.96 23.83
CA THR A 28 37.54 10.71 22.63
C THR A 28 37.82 9.24 22.41
N ASP A 29 38.16 8.51 23.48
CA ASP A 29 38.48 7.09 23.42
C ASP A 29 37.22 6.29 23.04
N PHE A 30 36.06 6.64 23.59
CA PHE A 30 34.78 6.05 23.21
C PHE A 30 34.40 6.33 21.75
N GLU A 31 34.61 7.56 21.29
CA GLU A 31 34.33 7.95 19.91
C GLU A 31 35.23 7.21 18.92
N GLU A 32 36.50 7.00 19.27
CA GLU A 32 37.46 6.21 18.49
C GLU A 32 37.03 4.73 18.43
N LEU A 33 36.65 4.14 19.56
CA LEU A 33 36.16 2.75 19.65
C LEU A 33 34.90 2.51 18.80
N CYS A 34 34.11 3.56 18.53
CA CYS A 34 32.86 3.48 17.76
C CYS A 34 32.99 4.09 16.34
N SER A 35 34.21 4.35 15.87
CA SER A 35 34.47 5.04 14.60
C SER A 35 33.90 4.28 13.38
N ASP A 36 33.93 2.95 13.39
CA ASP A 36 33.34 2.10 12.36
C ASP A 36 31.81 2.28 12.27
N LEU A 37 31.15 2.40 13.42
CA LEU A 37 29.71 2.58 13.52
C LEU A 37 29.29 3.96 13.03
N LEU A 38 30.09 5.00 13.34
CA LEU A 38 29.86 6.34 12.80
C LEU A 38 29.93 6.38 11.28
N GLN A 39 30.93 5.72 10.70
CA GLN A 39 31.07 5.66 9.25
C GLN A 39 29.84 5.00 8.61
N ARG A 40 29.32 3.93 9.22
CA ARG A 40 28.08 3.27 8.78
C ARG A 40 26.87 4.18 8.88
N PHE A 41 26.73 4.98 9.95
CA PHE A 41 25.64 5.96 10.06
C PHE A 41 25.71 7.03 8.97
N GLN A 42 26.91 7.55 8.69
CA GLN A 42 27.09 8.53 7.63
C GLN A 42 26.68 7.96 6.26
N MET A 43 27.14 6.74 5.93
CA MET A 43 26.75 6.06 4.69
C MET A 43 25.24 5.82 4.59
N LEU A 44 24.59 5.48 5.71
CA LEU A 44 23.14 5.28 5.76
C LEU A 44 22.39 6.58 5.41
N PHE A 45 22.77 7.71 6.00
CA PHE A 45 22.10 8.99 5.70
C PHE A 45 22.27 9.41 4.24
N THR A 46 23.47 9.27 3.66
CA THR A 46 23.68 9.53 2.23
C THR A 46 22.81 8.62 1.38
N LYS A 47 22.77 7.31 1.69
CA LYS A 47 21.92 6.35 0.97
C LYS A 47 20.44 6.70 1.08
N CYS A 48 19.96 7.17 2.22
CA CYS A 48 18.57 7.61 2.40
C CYS A 48 18.23 8.80 1.49
N LEU A 49 19.12 9.79 1.38
CA LEU A 49 18.97 10.91 0.46
C LEU A 49 18.94 10.45 -1.00
N ASP A 50 19.86 9.54 -1.38
CA ASP A 50 19.93 8.98 -2.74
C ASP A 50 18.63 8.23 -3.11
N VAL A 51 18.13 7.38 -2.20
CA VAL A 51 16.88 6.64 -2.38
C VAL A 51 15.68 7.58 -2.50
N ALA A 52 15.63 8.62 -1.65
CA ALA A 52 14.59 9.64 -1.70
C ALA A 52 14.73 10.59 -2.92
N LYS A 53 15.85 10.52 -3.66
CA LYS A 53 16.22 11.45 -4.72
C LYS A 53 16.24 12.91 -4.26
N LEU A 54 16.66 13.13 -3.01
CA LEU A 54 16.77 14.44 -2.38
C LEU A 54 18.23 14.82 -2.21
N LYS A 55 18.50 16.11 -2.30
CA LYS A 55 19.77 16.68 -1.87
C LYS A 55 19.67 17.13 -0.43
N THR A 56 20.82 17.35 0.20
CA THR A 56 20.88 17.90 1.55
C THR A 56 20.14 19.24 1.68
N GLU A 57 20.23 20.10 0.66
CA GLU A 57 19.54 21.40 0.65
C GLU A 57 18.01 21.31 0.63
N ASP A 58 17.45 20.18 0.19
CA ASP A 58 16.00 19.95 0.15
C ASP A 58 15.43 19.61 1.55
N VAL A 59 16.29 19.27 2.51
CA VAL A 59 15.90 18.88 3.87
C VAL A 59 15.69 20.12 4.73
N HIS A 60 14.43 20.43 5.04
CA HIS A 60 14.08 21.59 5.86
C HIS A 60 14.51 21.47 7.34
N SER A 61 14.43 20.27 7.91
CA SER A 61 14.79 20.02 9.31
C SER A 61 15.09 18.56 9.57
N VAL A 62 15.99 18.30 10.52
CA VAL A 62 16.27 16.97 11.04
C VAL A 62 15.83 16.90 12.50
N GLU A 63 14.94 15.98 12.86
CA GLU A 63 14.52 15.75 14.25
C GLU A 63 15.21 14.51 14.83
N LEU A 64 15.72 14.63 16.06
CA LEU A 64 16.46 13.58 16.74
C LEU A 64 15.58 12.82 17.73
N ILE A 65 15.35 11.53 17.47
CA ILE A 65 14.53 10.64 18.30
C ILE A 65 15.41 9.47 18.81
N GLY A 66 15.07 8.95 20.00
CA GLY A 66 15.72 7.81 20.63
C GLY A 66 16.89 8.15 21.55
N GLY A 67 17.16 7.25 22.50
CA GLY A 67 18.21 7.36 23.53
C GLY A 67 19.57 7.82 23.01
N SER A 68 20.09 7.08 22.02
CA SER A 68 21.44 7.26 21.48
C SER A 68 21.62 8.55 20.69
N SER A 69 20.54 9.21 20.25
CA SER A 69 20.63 10.51 19.57
C SER A 69 21.17 11.63 20.47
N ARG A 70 21.18 11.40 21.79
CA ARG A 70 21.76 12.32 22.79
C ARG A 70 23.29 12.33 22.78
N ILE A 71 23.93 11.31 22.18
CA ILE A 71 25.39 11.20 22.15
C ILE A 71 25.96 12.29 21.20
N PRO A 72 26.90 13.14 21.66
CA PRO A 72 27.44 14.27 20.88
C PRO A 72 27.97 13.88 19.49
N MET A 73 28.70 12.77 19.37
CA MET A 73 29.22 12.29 18.08
C MET A 73 28.12 12.05 17.03
N ILE A 74 26.93 11.58 17.45
CA ILE A 74 25.80 11.35 16.54
C ILE A 74 25.25 12.69 16.04
N LYS A 75 25.11 13.67 16.94
CA LYS A 75 24.70 15.04 16.58
C LYS A 75 25.68 15.67 15.60
N ASN A 76 26.98 15.45 15.80
CA ASN A 76 28.04 15.95 14.91
C ASN A 76 27.97 15.31 13.52
N VAL A 77 27.72 14.00 13.43
CA VAL A 77 27.52 13.32 12.13
C VAL A 77 26.30 13.89 11.41
N VAL A 78 25.18 14.07 12.11
CA VAL A 78 23.96 14.69 11.54
C VAL A 78 24.27 16.09 11.01
N ALA A 79 24.91 16.94 11.81
CA ALA A 79 25.30 18.29 11.39
C ALA A 79 26.24 18.29 10.18
N SER A 80 27.16 17.34 10.13
CA SER A 80 28.10 17.18 9.00
C SER A 80 27.40 16.75 7.71
N VAL A 81 26.47 15.79 7.78
CA VAL A 81 25.77 15.25 6.60
C VAL A 81 24.70 16.21 6.09
N PHE A 82 23.84 16.70 6.99
CA PHE A 82 22.67 17.50 6.64
C PHE A 82 22.94 19.01 6.62
N LYS A 83 24.17 19.44 6.96
CA LYS A 83 24.59 20.85 7.02
C LYS A 83 23.72 21.74 7.92
N GLN A 84 23.05 21.12 8.90
CA GLN A 84 22.19 21.78 9.88
C GLN A 84 22.17 20.98 11.18
N GLU A 85 21.94 21.65 12.31
CA GLU A 85 21.84 20.97 13.60
C GLU A 85 20.55 20.13 13.70
N GLY A 86 20.66 18.98 14.36
CA GLY A 86 19.50 18.16 14.70
C GLY A 86 18.65 18.82 15.78
N LYS A 87 17.36 18.99 15.50
CA LYS A 87 16.36 19.54 16.42
C LYS A 87 15.91 18.47 17.42
N THR A 88 15.41 18.97 18.55
CA THR A 88 14.85 18.16 19.66
C THR A 88 13.50 18.73 20.08
N SER A 89 12.71 19.17 19.09
CA SER A 89 11.40 19.77 19.37
C SER A 89 10.40 18.73 19.86
N LEU A 90 10.64 17.46 19.51
CA LEU A 90 9.90 16.30 19.97
C LEU A 90 10.60 15.65 21.19
N ASN A 91 9.81 15.06 22.08
CA ASN A 91 10.35 14.24 23.16
C ASN A 91 10.96 12.96 22.56
N ALA A 92 12.28 12.81 22.67
CA ALA A 92 13.03 11.71 22.05
C ALA A 92 12.64 10.30 22.55
N ASP A 93 12.05 10.17 23.73
CA ASP A 93 11.68 8.87 24.31
C ASP A 93 10.20 8.54 24.08
N GLU A 94 9.34 9.56 23.98
CA GLU A 94 7.88 9.37 23.92
C GLU A 94 7.27 9.59 22.54
N ALA A 95 7.97 10.27 21.62
CA ALA A 95 7.41 10.67 20.32
C ALA A 95 6.86 9.48 19.53
N VAL A 96 7.58 8.36 19.53
CA VAL A 96 7.16 7.14 18.83
C VAL A 96 5.89 6.56 19.47
N ALA A 97 5.87 6.38 20.80
CA ALA A 97 4.71 5.85 21.51
C ALA A 97 3.46 6.73 21.35
N ARG A 98 3.63 8.07 21.37
CA ARG A 98 2.54 9.03 21.12
C ARG A 98 2.02 8.93 19.68
N GLY A 99 2.91 8.77 18.70
CA GLY A 99 2.54 8.53 17.31
C GLY A 99 1.74 7.23 17.14
N CYS A 100 2.17 6.14 17.79
CA CYS A 100 1.43 4.87 17.79
C CYS A 100 0.05 5.00 18.43
N ALA A 101 -0.06 5.67 19.59
CA ALA A 101 -1.34 5.90 20.25
C ALA A 101 -2.29 6.74 19.36
N PHE A 102 -1.76 7.74 18.65
CA PHE A 102 -2.53 8.52 17.70
C PHE A 102 -2.99 7.68 16.51
N GLN A 103 -2.13 6.82 15.95
CA GLN A 103 -2.49 5.90 14.88
C GLN A 103 -3.56 4.88 15.33
N ALA A 104 -3.48 4.38 16.55
CA ALA A 104 -4.51 3.52 17.13
C ALA A 104 -5.86 4.24 17.27
N ALA A 105 -5.84 5.53 17.63
CA ALA A 105 -7.04 6.36 17.65
C ALA A 105 -7.63 6.59 16.25
N ILE A 106 -6.79 6.79 15.21
CA ILE A 106 -7.24 6.87 13.80
C ILE A 106 -7.97 5.57 13.39
N CYS A 107 -7.42 4.41 13.76
CA CYS A 107 -7.99 3.12 13.40
C CYS A 107 -9.25 2.74 14.21
N SER A 108 -9.52 3.44 15.30
CA SER A 108 -10.63 3.12 16.19
C SER A 108 -11.90 3.88 15.79
N PRO A 109 -13.05 3.19 15.58
CA PRO A 109 -14.31 3.86 15.29
C PRO A 109 -14.86 4.66 16.49
N ALA A 110 -14.30 4.46 17.69
CA ALA A 110 -14.76 5.11 18.92
C ALA A 110 -14.22 6.55 19.08
N PHE A 111 -13.17 6.92 18.36
CA PHE A 111 -12.53 8.23 18.48
C PHE A 111 -12.65 9.00 17.17
N LYS A 112 -12.97 10.30 17.27
CA LYS A 112 -12.86 11.23 16.15
C LYS A 112 -11.59 12.06 16.32
N VAL A 113 -10.63 11.84 15.44
CA VAL A 113 -9.36 12.58 15.41
C VAL A 113 -9.34 13.52 14.22
N LYS A 114 -8.37 14.45 14.20
CA LYS A 114 -8.14 15.32 13.05
C LYS A 114 -7.67 14.47 11.87
N ASP A 115 -8.16 14.78 10.68
CA ASP A 115 -7.75 14.11 9.45
C ASP A 115 -6.23 14.20 9.26
N PHE A 116 -5.59 13.03 9.18
CA PHE A 116 -4.16 12.86 9.02
C PHE A 116 -3.89 11.56 8.29
N THR A 117 -3.11 11.61 7.21
CA THR A 117 -2.80 10.46 6.36
C THR A 117 -1.31 10.22 6.34
N VAL A 118 -0.91 8.98 6.63
CA VAL A 118 0.46 8.50 6.46
C VAL A 118 0.52 7.64 5.21
N ILE A 119 1.49 7.94 4.35
CA ILE A 119 1.80 7.14 3.17
C ILE A 119 3.22 6.61 3.35
N GLU A 120 3.33 5.30 3.38
CA GLU A 120 4.61 4.59 3.47
C GLU A 120 5.07 4.16 2.07
N GLN A 121 6.26 3.57 1.97
CA GLN A 121 6.86 3.15 0.70
C GLN A 121 7.25 1.67 0.70
N CYS A 122 6.96 0.97 -0.40
CA CYS A 122 7.35 -0.42 -0.60
C CYS A 122 8.85 -0.55 -0.91
N LEU A 123 9.66 -1.02 0.05
CA LEU A 123 11.12 -1.14 -0.13
C LEU A 123 11.56 -2.40 -0.89
N TYR A 124 10.71 -3.41 -0.97
CA TYR A 124 11.02 -4.67 -1.65
C TYR A 124 9.98 -4.93 -2.73
N PRO A 125 10.35 -4.78 -4.02
CA PRO A 125 9.39 -4.94 -5.09
C PRO A 125 8.73 -6.32 -5.08
N ILE A 126 7.44 -6.36 -5.37
CA ILE A 126 6.66 -7.60 -5.40
C ILE A 126 6.26 -7.92 -6.83
N ILE A 127 6.53 -9.15 -7.24
CA ILE A 127 6.08 -9.75 -8.49
C ILE A 127 5.03 -10.82 -8.22
N ILE A 128 4.15 -11.03 -9.19
CA ILE A 128 3.26 -12.19 -9.26
C ILE A 128 3.77 -13.11 -10.35
N GLN A 129 4.07 -14.34 -9.97
CA GLN A 129 4.47 -15.41 -10.87
C GLN A 129 3.30 -16.36 -11.10
N PHE A 130 3.12 -16.80 -12.35
CA PHE A 130 2.06 -17.73 -12.73
C PHE A 130 2.43 -18.55 -13.97
N ASP A 131 1.77 -19.68 -14.15
CA ASP A 131 2.03 -20.57 -15.29
C ASP A 131 1.59 -19.93 -16.62
N GLN A 132 2.35 -20.21 -17.68
CA GLN A 132 1.99 -19.80 -19.04
C GLN A 132 0.88 -20.70 -19.60
N GLU A 133 -0.23 -20.10 -20.00
CA GLU A 133 -1.34 -20.73 -20.74
C GLU A 133 -1.65 -19.93 -22.02
N GLU A 134 -2.45 -20.52 -22.93
CA GLU A 134 -2.97 -19.81 -24.10
C GLU A 134 -3.64 -18.48 -23.68
N GLY A 135 -3.20 -17.38 -24.29
CA GLY A 135 -3.68 -16.03 -23.95
C GLY A 135 -3.03 -15.39 -22.72
N SER A 136 -2.08 -16.03 -22.04
CA SER A 136 -1.41 -15.44 -20.87
C SER A 136 -0.56 -14.21 -21.21
N GLU A 137 -0.06 -14.13 -22.45
CA GLU A 137 0.62 -12.93 -22.97
C GLU A 137 -0.34 -11.74 -23.18
N GLN A 138 -1.65 -12.01 -23.28
CA GLN A 138 -2.70 -11.00 -23.36
C GLN A 138 -3.14 -10.53 -21.96
N CYS A 139 -2.36 -10.78 -20.92
CA CYS A 139 -2.59 -10.22 -19.59
C CYS A 139 -2.75 -8.70 -19.73
N MET A 140 -3.99 -8.22 -19.60
CA MET A 140 -4.27 -6.79 -19.70
C MET A 140 -3.77 -6.14 -18.42
N GLN A 141 -2.74 -5.31 -18.56
CA GLN A 141 -2.32 -4.41 -17.51
C GLN A 141 -3.38 -3.33 -17.41
N THR A 142 -3.94 -3.13 -16.22
CA THR A 142 -4.75 -1.93 -15.99
C THR A 142 -3.83 -0.72 -16.02
N GLU A 143 -4.37 0.48 -16.28
CA GLU A 143 -3.59 1.74 -16.26
C GLU A 143 -2.79 1.95 -14.97
N GLU A 144 -3.17 1.25 -13.89
CA GLU A 144 -2.52 1.31 -12.58
C GLU A 144 -1.21 0.50 -12.48
N ILE A 145 -0.87 -0.35 -13.45
CA ILE A 145 0.30 -1.24 -13.39
C ILE A 145 1.30 -0.93 -14.51
N ASP A 146 2.42 -0.30 -14.14
CA ASP A 146 3.56 -0.03 -15.04
C ASP A 146 4.54 -1.22 -15.19
N GLY A 147 4.20 -2.38 -14.62
CA GLY A 147 5.11 -3.52 -14.54
C GLY A 147 5.22 -4.27 -15.86
N THR A 148 6.45 -4.47 -16.37
CA THR A 148 6.68 -5.27 -17.57
C THR A 148 6.37 -6.74 -17.33
N LEU A 149 5.57 -7.35 -18.21
CA LEU A 149 5.35 -8.80 -18.21
C LEU A 149 6.62 -9.48 -18.74
N THR A 150 7.19 -10.39 -17.96
CA THR A 150 8.43 -11.11 -18.28
C THR A 150 8.22 -12.61 -18.21
N THR A 151 8.97 -13.38 -19.00
CA THR A 151 8.90 -14.84 -19.01
C THR A 151 10.16 -15.43 -18.38
N GLN A 152 9.98 -16.32 -17.40
CA GLN A 152 11.04 -17.05 -16.71
C GLN A 152 10.77 -18.56 -16.84
N GLY A 153 11.35 -19.18 -17.85
CA GLY A 153 11.12 -20.59 -18.15
C GLY A 153 9.67 -20.85 -18.55
N LYS A 154 8.95 -21.67 -17.78
CA LYS A 154 7.52 -21.98 -18.00
C LYS A 154 6.56 -20.98 -17.36
N ASN A 155 7.09 -20.04 -16.59
CA ASN A 155 6.29 -19.12 -15.79
C ASN A 155 6.37 -17.71 -16.37
N MET A 156 5.29 -16.96 -16.25
CA MET A 156 5.24 -15.53 -16.48
C MET A 156 5.29 -14.79 -15.16
N CYS A 157 5.91 -13.62 -15.16
CA CYS A 157 6.09 -12.76 -13.99
C CYS A 157 5.66 -11.34 -14.34
N ILE A 158 4.87 -10.72 -13.46
CA ILE A 158 4.51 -9.31 -13.56
C ILE A 158 4.84 -8.59 -12.26
N GLU A 159 5.55 -7.47 -12.35
CA GLU A 159 5.79 -6.60 -11.19
C GLU A 159 4.52 -5.84 -10.85
N VAL A 160 4.03 -6.05 -9.62
CA VAL A 160 2.80 -5.42 -9.15
C VAL A 160 3.12 -4.24 -8.25
N PHE A 161 4.05 -4.36 -7.31
CA PHE A 161 4.44 -3.25 -6.43
C PHE A 161 5.92 -2.93 -6.64
N PRO A 162 6.28 -1.87 -7.38
CA PRO A 162 7.67 -1.51 -7.62
C PRO A 162 8.35 -0.92 -6.37
N PHE A 163 9.67 -0.73 -6.47
CA PHE A 163 10.45 -0.08 -5.41
C PHE A 163 9.93 1.34 -5.16
N LEU A 164 9.77 1.70 -3.89
CA LEU A 164 9.19 2.94 -3.38
C LEU A 164 7.74 3.20 -3.77
N HIS A 165 7.01 2.17 -4.19
CA HIS A 165 5.58 2.32 -4.46
C HIS A 165 4.83 2.76 -3.18
N PRO A 166 3.97 3.79 -3.23
CA PRO A 166 3.20 4.25 -2.07
C PRO A 166 2.29 3.16 -1.50
N ILE A 167 2.21 3.06 -0.18
CA ILE A 167 1.32 2.14 0.55
C ILE A 167 0.53 2.91 1.63
N PRO A 168 -0.73 2.55 1.90
CA PRO A 168 -1.50 1.45 1.30
C PRO A 168 -1.88 1.71 -0.16
N SER A 169 -1.94 0.67 -0.97
CA SER A 169 -2.36 0.77 -2.38
C SER A 169 -2.97 -0.54 -2.88
N SER A 170 -3.73 -0.45 -3.98
CA SER A 170 -4.27 -1.62 -4.69
C SER A 170 -3.88 -1.54 -6.15
N ARG A 171 -3.64 -2.69 -6.76
CA ARG A 171 -3.32 -2.84 -8.19
C ARG A 171 -4.05 -4.03 -8.77
N GLN A 172 -4.43 -3.93 -10.03
CA GLN A 172 -5.31 -4.92 -10.67
C GLN A 172 -4.70 -5.48 -11.95
N ILE A 173 -4.71 -6.81 -12.10
CA ILE A 173 -4.37 -7.48 -13.36
C ILE A 173 -5.57 -8.27 -13.88
N VAL A 174 -5.63 -8.49 -15.18
CA VAL A 174 -6.59 -9.42 -15.79
C VAL A 174 -5.83 -10.54 -16.48
N LEU A 175 -6.06 -11.77 -16.06
CA LEU A 175 -5.46 -12.98 -16.63
C LEU A 175 -6.49 -13.77 -17.43
N LEU A 176 -6.07 -14.43 -18.49
CA LEU A 176 -6.90 -15.37 -19.24
C LEU A 176 -6.62 -16.79 -18.73
N ARG A 177 -7.66 -17.51 -18.31
CA ARG A 177 -7.52 -18.85 -17.69
C ARG A 177 -8.63 -19.81 -18.08
N HIS A 178 -8.29 -21.10 -18.15
CA HIS A 178 -9.22 -22.19 -18.44
C HIS A 178 -9.92 -22.77 -17.20
N GLY A 179 -9.55 -22.36 -16.00
CA GLY A 179 -10.15 -22.88 -14.79
C GLY A 179 -9.38 -22.45 -13.56
N VAL A 180 -9.35 -23.33 -12.55
CA VAL A 180 -8.54 -23.11 -11.36
C VAL A 180 -7.05 -23.02 -11.70
N PHE A 181 -6.37 -22.06 -11.09
CA PHE A 181 -4.96 -21.82 -11.31
C PHE A 181 -4.29 -21.33 -10.03
N THR A 182 -2.96 -21.38 -10.01
CA THR A 182 -2.15 -20.95 -8.88
C THR A 182 -1.26 -19.77 -9.27
N LEU A 183 -1.12 -18.84 -8.34
CA LEU A 183 -0.24 -17.69 -8.40
C LEU A 183 0.76 -17.76 -7.24
N GLU A 184 1.97 -17.28 -7.44
CA GLU A 184 2.95 -17.11 -6.38
C GLU A 184 3.35 -15.63 -6.29
N ALA A 185 3.10 -15.01 -5.14
CA ALA A 185 3.63 -13.69 -4.84
C ALA A 185 5.06 -13.82 -4.33
N ARG A 186 5.98 -13.05 -4.93
CA ARG A 186 7.41 -13.12 -4.62
C ARG A 186 8.02 -11.72 -4.53
N TYR A 187 9.09 -11.59 -3.77
CA TYR A 187 9.98 -10.45 -3.91
C TYR A 187 10.80 -10.56 -5.20
N ALA A 188 10.93 -9.46 -5.92
CA ALA A 188 11.56 -9.45 -7.25
C ALA A 188 13.07 -9.79 -7.21
N ASN A 189 13.78 -9.36 -6.15
CA ASN A 189 15.23 -9.50 -6.06
C ASN A 189 15.65 -10.23 -4.79
N LYS A 190 16.15 -11.47 -4.94
CA LYS A 190 16.66 -12.32 -3.86
C LYS A 190 17.80 -11.68 -3.07
N ASP A 191 18.74 -11.05 -3.76
CA ASP A 191 19.98 -10.53 -3.15
C ASP A 191 19.73 -9.27 -2.31
N SER A 192 18.59 -8.61 -2.53
CA SER A 192 18.16 -7.47 -1.73
C SER A 192 17.58 -7.85 -0.37
N LEU A 193 17.27 -9.14 -0.14
CA LEU A 193 16.59 -9.61 1.06
C LEU A 193 17.59 -10.12 2.11
N PRO A 194 17.45 -9.73 3.39
CA PRO A 194 18.34 -10.20 4.45
C PRO A 194 18.39 -11.72 4.63
N ASN A 195 17.26 -12.42 4.43
CA ASN A 195 17.13 -13.87 4.58
C ASN A 195 17.10 -14.62 3.23
N GLN A 196 17.20 -13.90 2.11
CA GLN A 196 17.12 -14.42 0.74
C GLN A 196 15.83 -15.22 0.43
N ASN A 197 14.81 -15.13 1.28
CA ASN A 197 13.55 -15.84 1.09
C ASN A 197 12.61 -14.99 0.25
N ILE A 198 12.45 -15.38 -1.01
CA ILE A 198 11.70 -14.61 -2.00
C ILE A 198 10.21 -14.91 -2.01
N VAL A 199 9.74 -16.01 -1.41
CA VAL A 199 8.32 -16.39 -1.50
C VAL A 199 7.54 -15.68 -0.41
N ILE A 200 6.49 -14.96 -0.81
CA ILE A 200 5.56 -14.28 0.11
C ILE A 200 4.39 -15.20 0.41
N GLY A 201 3.82 -15.80 -0.64
CA GLY A 201 2.73 -16.76 -0.51
C GLY A 201 2.22 -17.25 -1.86
N THR A 202 1.50 -18.36 -1.82
CA THR A 202 0.86 -19.01 -2.95
C THR A 202 -0.65 -18.82 -2.84
N PHE A 203 -1.29 -18.49 -3.95
CA PHE A 203 -2.71 -18.18 -4.04
C PHE A 203 -3.35 -19.06 -5.10
N ARG A 204 -4.27 -19.93 -4.70
CA ARG A 204 -5.07 -20.74 -5.61
C ARG A 204 -6.41 -20.06 -5.84
N ILE A 205 -6.72 -19.78 -7.11
CA ILE A 205 -7.87 -18.97 -7.52
C ILE A 205 -8.89 -19.88 -8.21
N GLY A 206 -10.13 -19.89 -7.71
CA GLY A 206 -11.23 -20.68 -8.24
C GLY A 206 -11.35 -22.10 -7.67
N ASP A 207 -12.37 -22.83 -8.11
CA ASP A 207 -12.66 -24.21 -7.71
C ASP A 207 -12.26 -25.20 -8.81
N ALA A 208 -11.88 -26.42 -8.43
CA ALA A 208 -11.60 -27.49 -9.37
C ALA A 208 -12.82 -27.86 -10.25
N SER A 209 -14.05 -27.56 -9.82
CA SER A 209 -15.25 -27.72 -10.64
C SER A 209 -15.37 -26.72 -11.78
N GLN A 210 -14.59 -25.63 -11.76
CA GLN A 210 -14.64 -24.56 -12.76
C GLN A 210 -13.62 -24.87 -13.85
N VAL A 211 -14.10 -25.50 -14.93
CA VAL A 211 -13.33 -25.72 -16.16
C VAL A 211 -14.07 -25.07 -17.31
N PHE A 212 -13.37 -24.20 -18.03
CA PHE A 212 -13.85 -23.45 -19.16
C PHE A 212 -13.30 -24.05 -20.46
N THR A 213 -14.15 -24.17 -21.48
CA THR A 213 -13.74 -24.64 -22.80
C THR A 213 -12.84 -23.67 -23.52
N GLU A 214 -12.99 -22.38 -23.24
CA GLU A 214 -12.19 -21.28 -23.78
C GLU A 214 -11.66 -20.43 -22.62
N PRO A 215 -10.51 -19.77 -22.77
CA PRO A 215 -9.93 -18.98 -21.71
C PRO A 215 -10.83 -17.79 -21.36
N ARG A 216 -11.11 -17.61 -20.07
CA ARG A 216 -11.94 -16.52 -19.56
C ARG A 216 -11.10 -15.47 -18.85
N LYS A 217 -11.55 -14.20 -18.93
CA LYS A 217 -10.91 -13.07 -18.26
C LYS A 217 -11.19 -13.14 -16.75
N ILE A 218 -10.13 -13.25 -15.96
CA ILE A 218 -10.17 -13.24 -14.50
C ILE A 218 -9.42 -12.00 -14.00
N LYS A 219 -10.15 -11.10 -13.36
CA LYS A 219 -9.65 -9.89 -12.73
C LYS A 219 -9.18 -10.18 -11.32
N LEU A 220 -7.96 -9.81 -11.00
CA LEU A 220 -7.35 -9.96 -9.68
C LEU A 220 -7.05 -8.57 -9.12
N LYS A 221 -7.36 -8.35 -7.85
CA LYS A 221 -7.02 -7.12 -7.12
C LYS A 221 -6.04 -7.45 -6.00
N MET A 222 -4.79 -7.12 -6.24
CA MET A 222 -3.70 -7.21 -5.26
C MET A 222 -3.71 -5.94 -4.42
N ARG A 223 -3.45 -6.08 -3.12
CA ARG A 223 -3.46 -4.97 -2.17
C ARG A 223 -2.25 -5.05 -1.26
N MET A 224 -1.58 -3.92 -1.10
CA MET A 224 -0.70 -3.66 0.02
C MET A 224 -1.49 -2.87 1.06
N ASN A 225 -1.68 -3.44 2.25
CA ASN A 225 -2.44 -2.76 3.30
C ASN A 225 -1.58 -1.70 4.02
N THR A 226 -2.19 -1.00 4.97
CA THR A 226 -1.55 0.05 5.79
C THR A 226 -0.38 -0.46 6.64
N HIS A 227 -0.28 -1.78 6.81
CA HIS A 227 0.77 -2.43 7.60
C HIS A 227 1.89 -3.01 6.72
N GLY A 228 1.87 -2.77 5.40
CA GLY A 228 2.85 -3.35 4.48
C GLY A 228 2.67 -4.86 4.26
N ILE A 229 1.47 -5.39 4.51
CA ILE A 229 1.14 -6.80 4.23
C ILE A 229 0.48 -6.89 2.87
N PHE A 230 1.06 -7.73 2.02
CA PHE A 230 0.53 -8.08 0.70
C PHE A 230 -0.61 -9.10 0.81
N ASN A 231 -1.67 -8.92 0.02
CA ASN A 231 -2.71 -9.92 -0.19
C ASN A 231 -3.35 -9.79 -1.59
N ILE A 232 -3.93 -10.88 -2.11
CA ILE A 232 -4.91 -10.82 -3.21
C ILE A 232 -6.28 -10.66 -2.57
N SER A 233 -6.81 -9.44 -2.60
CA SER A 233 -8.05 -9.07 -1.92
C SER A 233 -9.32 -9.47 -2.66
N GLN A 234 -9.23 -9.70 -3.97
CA GLN A 234 -10.39 -9.99 -4.81
C GLN A 234 -9.96 -10.75 -6.07
N ALA A 235 -10.78 -11.70 -6.50
CA ALA A 235 -10.66 -12.43 -7.75
C ALA A 235 -12.05 -12.55 -8.39
N GLN A 236 -12.19 -12.14 -9.65
CA GLN A 236 -13.48 -12.07 -10.33
C GLN A 236 -13.41 -12.56 -11.76
N LEU A 237 -14.30 -13.48 -12.12
CA LEU A 237 -14.58 -13.84 -13.51
C LEU A 237 -15.36 -12.70 -14.19
N ILE A 238 -14.87 -12.25 -15.34
CA ILE A 238 -15.52 -11.23 -16.18
C ILE A 238 -16.27 -11.91 -17.31
N GLU A 239 -17.59 -11.72 -17.35
CA GLU A 239 -18.44 -12.15 -18.47
C GLU A 239 -18.96 -10.94 -19.24
N GLU A 240 -18.59 -10.84 -20.51
CA GLU A 240 -19.12 -9.83 -21.43
C GLU A 240 -20.28 -10.44 -22.24
N TYR A 241 -21.43 -9.77 -22.28
CA TYR A 241 -22.58 -10.19 -23.08
C TYR A 241 -23.24 -9.00 -23.76
N GLU A 242 -23.85 -9.23 -24.92
CA GLU A 242 -24.61 -8.22 -25.64
C GLU A 242 -26.09 -8.36 -25.34
N LYS A 243 -26.74 -7.26 -24.97
CA LYS A 243 -28.20 -7.21 -24.85
C LYS A 243 -28.73 -6.14 -25.80
N GLU A 244 -29.77 -6.48 -26.53
CA GLU A 244 -30.54 -5.51 -27.30
C GLU A 244 -31.35 -4.66 -26.31
N VAL A 245 -31.06 -3.37 -26.29
CA VAL A 245 -31.77 -2.41 -25.44
C VAL A 245 -32.56 -1.49 -26.35
N GLU A 246 -33.82 -1.32 -26.02
CA GLU A 246 -34.69 -0.34 -26.64
C GLU A 246 -34.22 1.07 -26.26
N VAL A 247 -33.69 1.81 -27.23
CA VAL A 247 -33.34 3.22 -27.04
C VAL A 247 -34.41 4.06 -27.73
N SER A 248 -35.13 4.87 -26.96
CA SER A 248 -36.03 5.87 -27.53
C SER A 248 -35.20 7.01 -28.12
N VAL A 249 -35.21 7.13 -29.45
CA VAL A 249 -34.60 8.27 -30.14
C VAL A 249 -35.67 9.35 -30.28
N SER A 250 -35.44 10.51 -29.66
CA SER A 250 -36.17 11.74 -30.01
C SER A 250 -35.58 12.29 -31.31
N GLU A 251 -36.37 12.31 -32.38
CA GLU A 251 -36.02 13.03 -33.59
C GLU A 251 -36.09 14.53 -33.27
N ASP A 252 -34.94 15.22 -33.16
CA ASP A 252 -34.76 16.54 -33.75
C ASP A 252 -33.28 16.99 -33.82
N ASN A 253 -32.93 17.38 -35.06
CA ASN A 253 -31.85 18.24 -35.57
C ASN A 253 -30.60 17.64 -36.24
N PRO A 254 -30.21 18.22 -37.40
CA PRO A 254 -29.28 17.63 -38.37
C PRO A 254 -27.80 17.78 -37.98
N VAL A 255 -27.02 16.87 -38.56
CA VAL A 255 -25.56 16.76 -38.50
C VAL A 255 -24.88 18.09 -38.90
N VAL A 256 -23.97 18.57 -38.07
CA VAL A 256 -22.80 19.37 -38.50
C VAL A 256 -21.56 18.83 -37.78
N ASP A 257 -20.58 18.43 -38.58
CA ASP A 257 -19.28 17.84 -38.20
C ASP A 257 -18.40 18.79 -37.36
N GLY A 258 -17.68 18.23 -36.37
CA GLY A 258 -16.52 18.85 -35.71
C GLY A 258 -16.04 18.09 -34.46
N PRO A 259 -14.72 17.87 -34.25
CA PRO A 259 -14.17 16.76 -33.43
C PRO A 259 -14.22 16.98 -31.91
N PRO A 260 -14.05 15.89 -31.12
CA PRO A 260 -14.39 15.87 -29.69
C PRO A 260 -13.22 16.35 -28.82
N ASN A 261 -13.51 17.11 -27.77
CA ASN A 261 -12.62 17.16 -26.62
C ASN A 261 -13.35 17.38 -25.29
N SER A 262 -12.76 16.76 -24.27
CA SER A 262 -12.94 16.88 -22.83
C SER A 262 -14.24 16.39 -22.16
N GLU A 263 -14.00 15.38 -21.34
CA GLU A 263 -14.72 14.89 -20.17
C GLU A 263 -15.16 16.02 -19.21
N GLN A 264 -16.32 15.85 -18.57
CA GLN A 264 -16.51 16.27 -17.18
C GLN A 264 -17.64 15.47 -16.50
N GLU A 265 -17.27 14.81 -15.41
CA GLU A 265 -18.12 14.16 -14.42
C GLU A 265 -18.99 15.17 -13.65
N VAL A 266 -20.21 14.75 -13.26
CA VAL A 266 -20.85 15.27 -12.04
C VAL A 266 -21.50 14.14 -11.25
N THR A 267 -21.10 14.10 -9.99
CA THR A 267 -21.53 13.28 -8.86
C THR A 267 -22.95 13.60 -8.41
N THR A 268 -23.65 12.64 -7.78
CA THR A 268 -24.77 12.97 -6.89
C THR A 268 -24.78 12.08 -5.65
N ALA A 269 -24.80 12.73 -4.50
CA ALA A 269 -25.27 12.21 -3.21
C ALA A 269 -26.59 12.91 -2.88
N SER A 270 -27.53 12.22 -2.26
CA SER A 270 -28.79 12.79 -1.73
C SER A 270 -28.92 12.52 -0.24
N ASN A 271 -29.15 13.59 0.53
CA ASN A 271 -29.71 13.59 1.88
C ASN A 271 -31.26 13.54 1.84
N GLY A 272 -31.88 13.13 2.94
CA GLY A 272 -33.32 12.93 3.09
C GLY A 272 -34.11 14.08 3.75
N ASP A 273 -35.27 13.65 4.27
CA ASP A 273 -36.19 14.24 5.26
C ASP A 273 -37.52 14.93 4.82
N THR A 274 -38.61 14.16 5.06
CA THR A 274 -39.77 14.37 5.99
C THR A 274 -40.92 15.37 5.72
N GLU A 275 -42.12 14.76 5.61
CA GLU A 275 -43.51 15.12 6.02
C GLU A 275 -44.11 16.54 5.88
N SER A 276 -45.31 16.63 5.26
CA SER A 276 -46.59 16.95 5.94
C SER A 276 -47.82 17.08 5.01
N GLN A 277 -48.88 16.32 5.34
CA GLN A 277 -50.35 16.57 5.34
C GLN A 277 -51.15 17.10 4.11
N ASN A 278 -52.36 16.54 3.96
CA ASN A 278 -53.51 16.88 3.07
C ASN A 278 -54.81 16.91 3.95
N PRO A 279 -56.03 17.25 3.46
CA PRO A 279 -56.55 18.29 2.52
C PRO A 279 -57.80 19.03 3.14
N PRO A 280 -58.68 19.82 2.44
CA PRO A 280 -59.76 19.30 1.55
C PRO A 280 -60.34 20.20 0.40
N VAL A 281 -60.89 19.54 -0.64
CA VAL A 281 -62.15 19.77 -1.44
C VAL A 281 -62.48 21.16 -2.06
N ASP A 282 -62.59 21.29 -3.40
CA ASP A 282 -63.84 21.15 -4.19
C ASP A 282 -63.72 21.53 -5.69
N SER A 283 -64.63 20.96 -6.49
CA SER A 283 -65.24 21.43 -7.74
C SER A 283 -64.61 21.17 -9.15
N ASN A 284 -65.44 20.45 -9.92
CA ASN A 284 -65.46 20.16 -11.36
C ASN A 284 -64.90 21.22 -12.33
N GLN A 285 -64.22 20.75 -13.39
CA GLN A 285 -64.73 20.86 -14.77
C GLN A 285 -63.97 19.98 -15.77
N THR A 286 -64.77 19.27 -16.56
CA THR A 286 -64.47 18.53 -17.80
C THR A 286 -63.77 19.38 -18.85
N ASN A 287 -62.74 18.82 -19.50
CA ASN A 287 -62.62 18.94 -20.95
C ASN A 287 -61.78 17.79 -21.53
N MET A 288 -62.40 17.02 -22.44
CA MET A 288 -61.69 16.13 -23.35
C MET A 288 -60.99 16.99 -24.40
N GLN A 289 -59.67 16.83 -24.56
CA GLN A 289 -59.02 17.15 -25.81
C GLN A 289 -57.97 16.10 -26.13
N ASP A 290 -58.28 15.40 -27.21
CA ASP A 290 -57.50 14.45 -27.95
C ASP A 290 -56.17 15.10 -28.36
N SER A 291 -55.04 14.56 -27.91
CA SER A 291 -53.73 14.92 -28.45
C SER A 291 -52.91 13.65 -28.62
N THR A 292 -52.83 13.23 -29.88
CA THR A 292 -51.95 12.21 -30.43
C THR A 292 -50.55 12.28 -29.83
N SER A 293 -50.20 11.28 -29.00
CA SER A 293 -48.84 11.05 -28.55
C SER A 293 -47.91 10.87 -29.76
N PRO A 294 -46.78 11.59 -29.87
CA PRO A 294 -45.82 11.36 -30.94
C PRO A 294 -45.26 9.95 -30.80
N LYS A 295 -45.36 9.16 -31.87
CA LYS A 295 -44.79 7.81 -31.93
C LYS A 295 -43.27 7.91 -31.70
N LYS A 296 -42.81 7.63 -30.48
CA LYS A 296 -41.40 7.38 -30.20
C LYS A 296 -40.97 6.22 -31.08
N LYS A 297 -40.04 6.45 -32.02
CA LYS A 297 -39.34 5.35 -32.69
C LYS A 297 -38.41 4.70 -31.68
N THR A 298 -38.81 3.52 -31.23
CA THR A 298 -37.94 2.64 -30.47
C THR A 298 -36.96 2.00 -31.45
N VAL A 299 -35.67 2.29 -31.29
CA VAL A 299 -34.62 1.63 -32.07
C VAL A 299 -33.92 0.64 -31.15
N MET A 300 -33.91 -0.65 -31.52
CA MET A 300 -33.12 -1.65 -30.82
C MET A 300 -31.65 -1.44 -31.14
N LYS A 301 -30.84 -1.12 -30.13
CA LYS A 301 -29.38 -1.05 -30.24
C LYS A 301 -28.75 -2.16 -29.42
N LYS A 302 -27.78 -2.87 -30.00
CA LYS A 302 -26.92 -3.81 -29.28
C LYS A 302 -25.96 -3.03 -28.38
N LYS A 303 -26.05 -3.24 -27.08
CA LYS A 303 -25.13 -2.67 -26.09
C LYS A 303 -24.39 -3.80 -25.37
N LYS A 304 -23.09 -3.64 -25.17
CA LYS A 304 -22.25 -4.56 -24.39
C LYS A 304 -22.45 -4.30 -22.90
N PHE A 305 -22.62 -5.38 -22.15
CA PHE A 305 -22.71 -5.40 -20.69
C PHE A 305 -21.62 -6.31 -20.13
N THR A 306 -21.18 -6.01 -18.91
CA THR A 306 -20.17 -6.79 -18.20
C THR A 306 -20.73 -7.22 -16.86
N LYS A 307 -20.62 -8.52 -16.56
CA LYS A 307 -20.96 -9.11 -15.26
C LYS A 307 -19.71 -9.65 -14.59
N TYR A 308 -19.63 -9.45 -13.28
CA TYR A 308 -18.53 -9.95 -12.45
C TYR A 308 -19.05 -11.05 -11.53
N HIS A 309 -18.30 -12.15 -11.43
CA HIS A 309 -18.58 -13.23 -10.48
C HIS A 309 -17.37 -13.46 -9.61
N ASP A 310 -17.54 -13.42 -8.30
CA ASP A 310 -16.44 -13.62 -7.36
C ASP A 310 -15.95 -15.08 -7.40
N LEU A 311 -14.63 -15.25 -7.36
CA LEU A 311 -13.96 -16.54 -7.30
C LEU A 311 -13.36 -16.74 -5.89
N SER A 312 -13.24 -18.00 -5.48
CA SER A 312 -12.54 -18.35 -4.25
C SER A 312 -11.04 -18.04 -4.34
N ILE A 313 -10.45 -17.68 -3.20
CA ILE A 313 -9.02 -17.45 -3.05
C ILE A 313 -8.54 -18.27 -1.86
N GLU A 314 -7.80 -19.34 -2.12
CA GLU A 314 -7.13 -20.13 -1.10
C GLU A 314 -5.69 -19.63 -0.97
N VAL A 315 -5.30 -19.22 0.25
CA VAL A 315 -3.97 -18.66 0.51
C VAL A 315 -3.13 -19.66 1.29
N SER A 316 -1.99 -20.00 0.73
CA SER A 316 -0.93 -20.78 1.36
C SER A 316 0.29 -19.89 1.49
N ASN A 317 0.42 -19.21 2.63
CA ASN A 317 1.56 -18.33 2.92
C ASN A 317 2.47 -18.99 3.96
N MET A 318 3.69 -18.47 4.11
CA MET A 318 4.54 -18.83 5.26
C MET A 318 4.10 -18.12 6.55
N GLN A 319 2.89 -17.57 6.61
CA GLN A 319 2.44 -16.98 7.86
C GLN A 319 2.38 -18.09 8.90
N PHE A 320 2.92 -17.76 10.06
CA PHE A 320 2.68 -18.52 11.26
C PHE A 320 1.17 -18.78 11.37
N THR A 321 0.79 -20.04 11.60
CA THR A 321 -0.60 -20.39 11.95
C THR A 321 -1.07 -19.50 13.10
N THR A 322 -2.38 -19.26 13.27
CA THR A 322 -2.89 -18.48 14.40
C THR A 322 -2.34 -18.97 15.75
N LYS A 323 -2.07 -20.28 15.87
CA LYS A 323 -1.38 -20.88 17.01
C LYS A 323 0.07 -20.41 17.15
N GLN A 324 0.84 -20.41 16.07
CA GLN A 324 2.21 -19.89 16.06
C GLN A 324 2.24 -18.37 16.28
N LEU A 325 1.33 -17.60 15.68
CA LEU A 325 1.16 -16.15 15.94
C LEU A 325 0.90 -15.87 17.42
N ASN A 326 0.12 -16.71 18.10
CA ASN A 326 -0.15 -16.62 19.54
C ASN A 326 1.01 -17.13 20.42
N GLU A 327 1.93 -17.92 19.87
CA GLU A 327 3.19 -18.33 20.53
C GLU A 327 4.27 -17.24 20.41
N PHE A 328 4.16 -16.33 19.44
CA PHE A 328 4.95 -15.10 19.43
C PHE A 328 4.35 -14.12 20.44
N CYS A 329 5.13 -13.80 21.47
CA CYS A 329 4.86 -12.61 22.26
C CYS A 329 4.95 -11.41 21.33
N GLU A 330 3.91 -10.58 21.27
CA GLU A 330 3.95 -9.28 20.63
C GLU A 330 4.95 -8.41 21.40
N ILE A 331 6.24 -8.58 21.13
CA ILE A 331 7.21 -7.58 21.48
C ILE A 331 6.96 -6.49 20.43
N GLY A 332 6.16 -5.50 20.80
CA GLY A 332 6.13 -4.21 20.12
C GLY A 332 7.50 -3.57 20.20
N VAL A 333 8.45 -4.09 19.42
CA VAL A 333 9.78 -3.52 19.25
C VAL A 333 9.58 -2.41 18.24
N CYS A 334 9.43 -1.18 18.71
CA CYS A 334 10.01 -0.05 17.99
C CYS A 334 11.41 -0.48 17.57
N TYR A 335 11.71 -0.52 16.27
CA TYR A 335 13.04 -0.81 15.77
C TYR A 335 14.04 0.24 16.28
N THR A 336 14.49 0.11 17.51
CA THR A 336 15.77 0.58 18.00
C THR A 336 16.70 -0.62 17.88
N PHE A 337 17.48 -0.66 16.81
CA PHE A 337 18.64 -1.54 16.74
C PHE A 337 19.62 -1.11 17.84
N SER A 338 19.53 -1.73 19.01
CA SER A 338 20.65 -1.84 19.94
C SER A 338 20.90 -3.33 20.15
N ARG A 339 21.94 -3.84 19.50
CA ARG A 339 22.51 -5.14 19.83
C ARG A 339 23.25 -4.96 21.16
N VAL A 340 22.84 -5.68 22.20
CA VAL A 340 23.56 -5.77 23.49
C VAL A 340 24.88 -6.51 23.26
#